data_AF-A0AAQ4EE10-F1
#
_entry.id   AF-A0AAQ4EE10-F1
#
_cell.length_a   1.000
_cell.length_b   1.000
_cell.length_c   1.000
_cell.angle_alpha   90.00
_cell.angle_beta   90.00
_cell.angle_gamma   90.00
#
_symmetry.space_group_name_H-M   'P 1'
#
loop_
_entity.id
_entity.type
_entity.pdbx_description
1 polymer ?
#
loop_
_entity_poly.entity_id
_entity_poly.type
_entity_poly.pdbx_seq_one_letter_code
_entity_poly.pdbx_strand_id
1 'polypeptide(L)' 'MSRHFECKGVPALLVYKNGNLIGNFVRLTDEFGEDFFSGDVESFLVEHGFLPDQSLLPTVRQPAADDDDDR' A
#
# COMPACT_ATOMS: atom_id res chain seq x y z
N MET A 1 12.79 -6.75 20.64
CA MET A 1 11.60 -5.88 20.59
C MET A 1 11.34 -5.35 22.00
N SER A 2 10.88 -4.11 22.15
CA SER A 2 10.57 -3.56 23.48
C SER A 2 9.14 -3.92 23.86
N ARG A 3 8.90 -4.26 25.14
CA ARG A 3 7.54 -4.46 25.67
C ARG A 3 6.63 -3.26 25.43
N HIS A 4 7.20 -2.06 25.40
CA HIS A 4 6.45 -0.84 25.14
C HIS A 4 5.88 -0.80 23.72
N PHE A 5 6.68 -1.22 22.72
CA PHE A 5 6.23 -1.30 21.33
C PHE A 5 5.19 -2.40 21.14
N GLU A 6 5.37 -3.55 21.79
CA GLU A 6 4.39 -4.65 21.76
C GLU A 6 3.03 -4.25 22.33
N CYS A 7 2.99 -3.45 23.40
CA CYS A 7 1.73 -3.04 24.01
C CYS A 7 1.12 -1.75 23.42
N LYS A 8 1.94 -0.85 22.87
CA LYS A 8 1.49 0.51 22.49
C LYS A 8 1.92 0.95 21.10
N GLY A 9 2.69 0.15 20.37
CA GLY A 9 3.19 0.51 19.04
C GLY A 9 2.45 -0.21 17.91
N VAL A 10 1.78 -1.31 18.20
CA VAL A 10 1.10 -2.16 17.21
C VAL A 10 -0.39 -1.82 17.07
N PRO A 11 -1.01 -2.11 15.91
CA PRO A 11 -0.35 -2.53 14.65
C PRO A 11 0.48 -1.38 14.06
N ALA A 12 1.62 -1.73 13.45
CA ALA A 12 2.56 -0.77 12.87
C ALA A 12 2.85 -1.11 11.40
N LEU A 13 3.09 -0.09 10.59
CA LEU A 13 3.44 -0.20 9.17
C LEU A 13 4.72 0.58 8.90
N LEU A 14 5.69 -0.12 8.33
CA LEU A 14 6.98 0.45 7.97
C LEU A 14 7.10 0.44 6.44
N VAL A 15 7.47 1.58 5.87
CA VAL A 15 7.65 1.74 4.42
C VAL A 15 9.13 1.96 4.14
N TYR A 16 9.69 1.11 3.28
CA TYR A 16 11.11 1.16 2.89
C TYR A 16 11.26 1.43 1.40
N LYS A 17 12.28 2.22 1.04
CA LYS A 17 12.69 2.46 -0.35
C LYS A 17 14.21 2.56 -0.43
N ASN A 18 14.81 1.80 -1.34
CA ASN A 18 16.26 1.76 -1.54
C ASN A 18 17.04 1.45 -0.24
N GLY A 19 16.52 0.56 0.60
CA GLY A 19 17.10 0.21 1.90
C GLY A 19 16.88 1.25 3.01
N ASN A 20 16.29 2.40 2.71
CA ASN A 20 15.99 3.44 3.70
C ASN A 20 14.55 3.32 4.21
N LEU A 21 14.34 3.52 5.51
CA LEU A 21 13.03 3.68 6.12
C LEU A 21 12.49 5.07 5.77
N ILE A 22 11.41 5.13 5.00
CA ILE A 22 10.78 6.37 4.52
C ILE A 22 9.42 6.64 5.16
N GLY A 23 8.83 5.66 5.86
CA GLY A 23 7.60 5.82 6.63
C GLY A 23 7.56 4.86 7.80
N ASN A 24 7.15 5.33 8.97
CA ASN A 24 7.00 4.51 10.18
C ASN A 24 5.73 4.93 10.91
N PHE A 25 4.68 4.15 10.73
CA PHE A 25 3.36 4.38 11.30
C PHE A 25 3.14 3.39 12.44
N VAL A 26 2.86 3.90 13.62
CA VAL A 26 2.61 3.10 14.82
C VAL A 26 1.16 3.32 15.26
N ARG A 27 0.52 2.30 15.82
CA ARG A 27 -0.91 2.32 16.17
C ARG A 27 -1.79 2.79 15.00
N LEU A 28 -1.73 2.09 13.87
CA LEU A 28 -2.58 2.37 12.71
C LEU A 28 -4.08 2.40 13.05
N THR A 29 -4.49 1.73 14.13
CA THR A 29 -5.86 1.79 14.66
C THR A 29 -6.30 3.18 15.10
N ASP A 30 -5.38 4.11 15.38
CA ASP A 30 -5.71 5.50 15.66
C ASP A 30 -6.16 6.25 14.39
N GLU A 31 -5.62 5.85 13.25
CA GLU A 31 -5.90 6.46 11.94
C GLU A 31 -7.18 5.86 11.33
N PHE A 32 -7.28 4.52 11.36
CA PHE A 32 -8.34 3.79 10.66
C PHE A 32 -9.48 3.31 11.55
N GLY A 33 -9.33 3.35 12.87
CA GLY A 33 -10.23 2.68 13.81
C GLY A 33 -9.92 1.19 13.97
N GLU A 34 -10.80 0.47 14.67
CA GLU A 34 -10.60 -0.96 14.96
C GLU A 34 -10.95 -1.87 13.76
N ASP A 35 -11.88 -1.45 12.92
CA ASP A 35 -12.33 -2.18 11.74
C ASP A 35 -11.93 -1.42 10.48
N PHE A 36 -10.85 -1.86 9.82
CA PHE A 36 -10.37 -1.29 8.58
C PHE A 36 -10.07 -2.38 7.55
N PHE A 37 -10.12 -2.01 6.27
CA PHE A 37 -9.96 -2.91 5.15
C PHE A 37 -8.75 -2.51 4.30
N SER A 38 -8.42 -3.35 3.31
CA SER A 38 -7.29 -3.09 2.41
C SER A 38 -7.43 -1.77 1.64
N GLY A 39 -8.66 -1.38 1.30
CA GLY A 39 -8.92 -0.12 0.59
C GLY A 39 -8.57 1.12 1.40
N ASP A 40 -8.75 1.08 2.73
CA ASP A 40 -8.40 2.20 3.62
C ASP A 40 -6.88 2.36 3.70
N VAL A 41 -6.16 1.25 3.81
CA VAL A 41 -4.68 1.25 3.82
C VAL A 41 -4.11 1.66 2.46
N GLU A 42 -4.70 1.20 1.36
CA GLU A 42 -4.28 1.60 0.01
C GLU A 42 -4.47 3.10 -0.20
N SER A 43 -5.65 3.62 0.11
CA SER A 43 -5.96 5.06 0.01
C SER A 43 -4.98 5.89 0.83
N PHE A 44 -4.73 5.49 2.08
CA PHE A 44 -3.75 6.15 2.95
C PHE A 44 -2.34 6.18 2.35
N LEU A 45 -1.87 5.07 1.79
CA LEU A 45 -0.54 5.00 1.20
C LEU A 45 -0.44 5.79 -0.11
N VAL A 46 -1.52 5.88 -0.88
CA VAL A 46 -1.59 6.73 -2.08
C VAL A 46 -1.58 8.21 -1.71
N GLU A 47 -2.40 8.63 -0.74
CA GLU A 47 -2.47 10.01 -0.24
C GLU A 47 -1.13 10.50 0.31
N HIS A 48 -0.39 9.63 1.00
CA HIS A 48 0.94 9.93 1.51
C HIS A 48 2.06 9.77 0.45
N GLY A 49 1.73 9.39 -0.78
CA GLY A 49 2.67 9.27 -1.90
C GLY A 49 3.62 8.07 -1.81
N PHE A 50 3.29 7.07 -1.00
CA PHE A 50 4.04 5.82 -0.91
C PHE A 50 3.63 4.83 -2.00
N LEU A 51 2.38 4.89 -2.46
CA LEU A 51 1.88 4.14 -3.61
C LEU A 51 1.50 5.09 -4.76
N PRO A 52 1.66 4.66 -6.02
CA PRO A 52 1.16 5.41 -7.16
C PRO A 52 -0.38 5.35 -7.22
N ASP A 53 -1.00 6.45 -7.58
CA ASP A 53 -2.44 6.48 -7.87
C ASP A 53 -2.71 5.79 -9.21
N GLN A 54 -3.34 4.61 -9.15
CA GLN A 54 -3.65 3.79 -10.31
C GLN A 54 -4.62 4.49 -11.28
N SER A 55 -5.44 5.43 -10.81
CA SER A 55 -6.37 6.18 -11.65
C SER A 55 -5.66 7.18 -12.59
N LEU A 56 -4.44 7.59 -12.23
CA LEU A 56 -3.64 8.54 -13.00
C LEU A 56 -2.64 7.85 -13.93
N LEU A 57 -2.50 6.53 -13.83
CA LEU A 57 -1.59 5.78 -14.69
C LEU A 57 -2.25 5.58 -16.06
N PRO A 58 -1.57 5.95 -17.17
CA PRO A 58 -2.10 5.66 -18.50
C PRO A 58 -2.18 4.15 -18.68
N THR A 59 -3.37 3.63 -18.97
CA THR A 59 -3.57 2.23 -19.33
C THR A 59 -2.79 1.92 -20.60
N VAL A 60 -1.64 1.25 -20.44
CA VAL A 60 -0.95 0.61 -21.56
C VAL A 60 -1.81 -0.58 -21.98
N ARG A 61 -2.65 -0.38 -23.01
CA ARG A 61 -3.35 -1.50 -23.65
C ARG A 61 -2.28 -2.43 -24.23
N GLN A 62 -2.12 -3.61 -23.64
CA GLN A 62 -1.40 -4.67 -24.33
C GLN A 62 -2.13 -4.92 -25.65
N PRO A 63 -1.41 -4.99 -26.79
CA PRO A 63 -2.05 -5.40 -28.03
C PRO A 63 -2.65 -6.78 -27.77
N ALA A 64 -3.95 -6.92 -28.07
CA ALA A 64 -4.60 -8.22 -28.09
C ALA A 64 -3.71 -9.13 -28.94
N ALA A 65 -3.34 -10.29 -28.39
CA ALA A 65 -2.87 -11.36 -29.23
C ALA A 65 -4.07 -11.69 -30.12
N ASP A 66 -4.05 -11.17 -31.35
CA ASP A 66 -4.89 -11.67 -32.43
C ASP A 66 -4.41 -13.11 -32.64
N ASP A 67 -5.06 -14.04 -31.93
CA ASP A 67 -5.03 -15.47 -32.26
C ASP A 67 -5.68 -15.61 -33.64
N ASP A 68 -4.86 -15.40 -34.66
CA ASP A 68 -5.09 -15.77 -36.05
C ASP A 68 -5.07 -17.32 -36.10
N ASP A 69 -6.14 -17.93 -35.59
CA ASP A 69 -6.45 -19.36 -35.75
C ASP A 69 -7.01 -19.57 -37.16
N ASP A 70 -6.12 -19.47 -38.15
CA ASP A 70 -6.36 -19.88 -39.53
C ASP A 70 -5.54 -21.16 -39.78
N ARG A 71 -6.11 -22.33 -39.42
CA ARG A 71 -5.74 -23.63 -40.00
C ARG A 71 -6.76 -24.76 -39.80
#